data_AF-A0A536IMK8-F1
#
_entry.id   AF-A0A536IMK8-F1
#
_cell.length_a   1.000
_cell.length_b   1.000
_cell.length_c   1.000
_cell.angle_alpha   90.00
_cell.angle_beta   90.00
_cell.angle_gamma   90.00
#
_symmetry.space_group_name_H-M   'P 1'
#
loop_
_entity.id
_entity.type
_entity.pdbx_description
1 polymer ?
#
loop_
_entity_poly.entity_id
_entity_poly.type
_entity_poly.pdbx_seq_one_letter_code
_entity_poly.pdbx_strand_id
1 'polypeptide(L)'
;MNLSIAPEVAKALEANVPVVALESTVIAHGLPRPRNLTTAKALETEIRALGVVPATIALHDGVAVVGAGDVLLERLANEAGVAKVSIRDIAPVLAARSLGGTTVAATVEIAAAAGIQVLATGGIGGVHRGAERSFDESADLEAIARHPVVVVSAGAKYVLDLALTLERLETLGVPVLGYGTDEFPAFYVRSSGLRLQYRVNDALGAARIAREQLARGAGMLLCVPVAAESALGRDEVEEQVRNAIAASDRDGIRGADLTPYLLRALGEATNYRALDANIALLRANAQVAAQVALTLCA
;
A
#
# COMPACT_ATOMS: atom_id res chain seq x y z
N MET A 1 8.33 4.52 19.87
CA MET A 1 8.14 5.48 18.75
C MET A 1 7.25 6.61 19.24
N ASN A 2 7.63 7.88 19.03
CA ASN A 2 6.77 9.02 19.39
C ASN A 2 5.80 9.32 18.25
N LEU A 3 4.50 9.42 18.54
CA LEU A 3 3.46 9.70 17.57
C LEU A 3 3.03 11.16 17.65
N SER A 4 2.96 11.82 16.50
CA SER A 4 2.33 13.13 16.34
C SER A 4 1.05 12.94 15.53
N ILE A 5 -0.08 12.81 16.23
CA ILE A 5 -1.39 12.59 15.61
C ILE A 5 -2.03 13.96 15.34
N ALA A 6 -2.41 14.21 14.08
CA ALA A 6 -3.07 15.45 13.70
C ALA A 6 -4.37 15.64 14.48
N PRO A 7 -4.73 16.88 14.88
CA PRO A 7 -5.92 17.13 15.69
C PRO A 7 -7.23 16.59 15.10
N GLU A 8 -7.36 16.60 13.76
CA GLU A 8 -8.52 16.02 13.07
C GLU A 8 -8.59 14.49 13.27
N VAL A 9 -7.46 13.81 13.10
CA VAL A 9 -7.36 12.35 13.26
C VAL A 9 -7.59 11.95 14.72
N ALA A 10 -6.99 12.68 15.67
CA ALA A 10 -7.17 12.42 17.10
C ALA A 10 -8.66 12.54 17.51
N LYS A 11 -9.33 13.62 17.09
CA LYS A 11 -10.77 13.80 17.33
C LYS A 11 -11.62 12.70 16.70
N ALA A 12 -11.27 12.27 15.49
CA ALA A 12 -11.99 11.20 14.81
C ALA A 12 -11.89 9.89 15.60
N LEU A 13 -10.68 9.52 16.03
CA LEU A 13 -10.44 8.32 16.84
C LEU A 13 -11.18 8.37 18.19
N GLU A 14 -11.12 9.50 18.90
CA GLU A 14 -11.84 9.69 20.18
C GLU A 14 -13.36 9.58 20.03
N ALA A 15 -13.89 10.03 18.88
CA ALA A 15 -15.32 10.00 18.58
C ALA A 15 -15.79 8.72 17.88
N ASN A 16 -14.91 7.72 17.67
CA ASN A 16 -15.17 6.53 16.84
C ASN A 16 -15.65 6.86 15.41
N VAL A 17 -15.20 8.00 14.87
CA VAL A 17 -15.37 8.36 13.46
C VAL A 17 -14.33 7.59 12.64
N PRO A 18 -14.71 6.99 11.50
CA PRO A 18 -13.80 6.17 10.70
C PRO A 18 -12.59 6.96 10.19
N VAL A 19 -11.42 6.32 10.29
CA VAL A 19 -10.14 6.84 9.78
C VAL A 19 -9.54 5.83 8.82
N VAL A 20 -8.99 6.31 7.69
CA VAL A 20 -8.22 5.50 6.74
C VAL A 20 -6.79 6.02 6.66
N ALA A 21 -5.83 5.15 6.95
CA ALA A 21 -4.41 5.44 6.78
C ALA A 21 -4.00 5.41 5.30
N LEU A 22 -3.08 6.30 4.92
CA LEU A 22 -2.43 6.34 3.61
C LEU A 22 -0.90 6.31 3.79
N GLU A 23 -0.22 5.54 2.93
CA GLU A 23 1.25 5.47 2.92
C GLU A 23 1.87 6.65 2.14
N SER A 24 3.14 6.99 2.42
CA SER A 24 3.82 8.14 1.81
C SER A 24 5.02 7.80 0.93
N THR A 25 5.43 6.54 0.86
CA THR A 25 6.39 6.06 -0.17
C THR A 25 5.81 6.23 -1.57
N VAL A 26 4.50 6.06 -1.77
CA VAL A 26 3.83 6.33 -3.06
C VAL A 26 4.04 7.78 -3.51
N ILE A 27 4.14 8.71 -2.55
CA ILE A 27 4.35 10.15 -2.81
C ILE A 27 5.83 10.42 -3.11
N ALA A 28 6.73 9.90 -2.28
CA ALA A 28 8.15 10.22 -2.36
C ALA A 28 8.92 9.39 -3.42
N HIS A 29 8.52 8.14 -3.65
CA HIS A 29 9.27 7.18 -4.47
C HIS A 29 8.41 6.39 -5.47
N GLY A 30 7.08 6.41 -5.34
CA GLY A 30 6.18 5.55 -6.13
C GLY A 30 5.56 6.20 -7.36
N LEU A 31 5.37 7.52 -7.36
CA LEU A 31 4.79 8.26 -8.48
C LEU A 31 5.72 9.42 -8.91
N PRO A 32 5.77 9.76 -10.21
CA PRO A 32 6.56 10.90 -10.67
C PRO A 32 5.87 12.23 -10.33
N ARG A 33 6.66 13.30 -10.25
CA ARG A 33 6.15 14.67 -10.12
C ARG A 33 5.49 15.14 -11.44
N PRO A 34 4.44 15.98 -11.39
CA PRO A 34 3.70 16.42 -10.19
C PRO A 34 2.60 15.43 -9.76
N ARG A 35 2.45 14.30 -10.46
CA ARG A 35 1.35 13.33 -10.23
C ARG A 35 1.37 12.76 -8.82
N ASN A 36 2.54 12.59 -8.20
CA ASN A 36 2.64 12.18 -6.80
C ASN A 36 1.82 13.03 -5.82
N LEU A 37 2.02 14.35 -5.82
CA LEU A 37 1.31 15.27 -4.93
C LEU A 37 -0.18 15.37 -5.31
N THR A 38 -0.48 15.49 -6.61
CA THR A 38 -1.86 15.58 -7.09
C THR A 38 -2.67 14.34 -6.71
N THR A 39 -2.08 13.14 -6.86
CA THR A 39 -2.73 11.90 -6.46
C THR A 39 -2.91 11.83 -4.94
N ALA A 40 -1.90 12.18 -4.14
CA ALA A 40 -2.03 12.18 -2.68
C ALA A 40 -3.22 13.05 -2.20
N LYS A 41 -3.31 14.28 -2.68
CA LYS A 41 -4.41 15.21 -2.36
C LYS A 41 -5.77 14.71 -2.85
N ALA A 42 -5.81 14.05 -4.02
CA ALA A 42 -7.04 13.46 -4.55
C ALA A 42 -7.54 12.31 -3.67
N LEU A 43 -6.65 11.43 -3.20
CA LEU A 43 -7.02 10.32 -2.30
C LEU A 43 -7.61 10.84 -0.98
N GLU A 44 -6.98 11.86 -0.36
CA GLU A 44 -7.52 12.47 0.85
C GLU A 44 -8.89 13.11 0.61
N THR A 45 -9.07 13.77 -0.53
CA THR A 45 -10.35 14.39 -0.91
C THR A 45 -11.46 13.35 -1.08
N GLU A 46 -11.17 12.23 -1.76
CA GLU A 46 -12.15 11.17 -2.01
C GLU A 46 -12.56 10.43 -0.74
N ILE A 47 -11.62 10.14 0.15
CA ILE A 47 -11.90 9.54 1.46
C ILE A 47 -12.78 10.51 2.28
N ARG A 48 -12.44 11.80 2.28
CA ARG A 48 -13.21 12.84 2.97
C ARG A 48 -14.63 13.00 2.42
N ALA A 49 -14.82 12.86 1.11
CA ALA A 49 -16.13 12.93 0.47
C ALA A 49 -17.08 11.80 0.92
N LEU A 50 -16.54 10.69 1.42
CA LEU A 50 -17.30 9.58 2.01
C LEU A 50 -17.56 9.75 3.52
N GLY A 51 -17.16 10.88 4.12
CA GLY A 51 -17.32 11.12 5.57
C GLY A 51 -16.29 10.40 6.43
N VAL A 52 -15.17 9.98 5.84
CA VAL A 52 -14.06 9.30 6.51
C VAL A 52 -12.87 10.27 6.63
N VAL A 53 -12.13 10.20 7.73
CA VAL A 53 -10.94 11.04 7.94
C VAL A 53 -9.72 10.36 7.33
N PRO A 54 -9.05 10.95 6.32
CA PRO A 54 -7.78 10.42 5.82
C PRO A 54 -6.64 10.74 6.79
N ALA A 55 -5.69 9.80 6.93
CA ALA A 55 -4.48 9.98 7.71
C ALA A 55 -3.25 9.53 6.91
N THR A 56 -2.68 10.43 6.11
CA THR A 56 -1.38 10.16 5.46
C THR A 56 -0.29 10.09 6.52
N ILE A 57 0.49 9.01 6.54
CA ILE A 57 1.50 8.74 7.56
C ILE A 57 2.91 8.92 7.00
N ALA A 58 3.76 9.64 7.73
CA ALA A 58 5.15 9.90 7.35
C ALA A 58 6.04 10.06 8.59
N LEU A 59 7.36 10.09 8.40
CA LEU A 59 8.30 10.47 9.45
C LEU A 59 8.80 11.89 9.20
N HIS A 60 8.79 12.72 10.24
CA HIS A 60 9.29 14.08 10.16
C HIS A 60 9.81 14.55 11.53
N ASP A 61 11.01 15.15 11.57
CA ASP A 61 11.59 15.80 12.75
C ASP A 61 11.57 14.93 14.03
N GLY A 62 11.86 13.64 13.86
CA GLY A 62 11.95 12.70 14.97
C GLY A 62 10.61 12.21 15.53
N VAL A 63 9.51 12.45 14.82
CA VAL A 63 8.19 11.90 15.14
C VAL A 63 7.59 11.15 13.95
N ALA A 64 6.78 10.14 14.25
CA ALA A 64 5.88 9.53 13.28
C ALA A 64 4.60 10.36 13.22
N VAL A 65 4.41 11.06 12.11
CA VAL A 65 3.27 11.93 11.86
C VAL A 65 2.11 11.09 11.32
N VAL A 66 0.94 11.22 11.93
CA VAL A 66 -0.30 10.56 11.52
C VAL A 66 -1.32 11.64 11.14
N GLY A 67 -1.54 11.81 9.83
CA GLY A 67 -2.28 12.95 9.27
C GLY A 67 -1.34 14.07 8.81
N ALA A 68 -0.54 13.79 7.79
CA ALA A 68 0.33 14.78 7.17
C ALA A 68 -0.49 15.90 6.51
N GLY A 69 -0.30 17.15 6.95
CA GLY A 69 -0.92 18.32 6.32
C GLY A 69 -0.23 18.73 5.01
N ASP A 70 -0.81 19.72 4.31
CA ASP A 70 -0.35 20.19 2.99
C ASP A 70 1.15 20.44 2.90
N VAL A 71 1.73 21.13 3.89
CA VAL A 71 3.16 21.44 3.93
C VAL A 71 4.00 20.16 3.93
N LEU A 72 3.63 19.16 4.75
CA LEU A 72 4.39 17.91 4.82
C LEU A 72 4.21 17.08 3.54
N LEU A 73 3.01 17.05 2.96
CA LEU A 73 2.75 16.40 1.67
C LEU A 73 3.60 17.03 0.55
N GLU A 74 3.68 18.35 0.50
CA GLU A 74 4.50 19.08 -0.47
C GLU A 74 6.00 18.77 -0.31
N ARG A 75 6.48 18.69 0.93
CA ARG A 75 7.86 18.31 1.21
C ARG A 75 8.16 16.87 0.79
N LEU A 76 7.29 15.92 1.16
CA LEU A 76 7.41 14.52 0.73
C LEU A 76 7.43 14.38 -0.80
N ALA A 77 6.63 15.19 -1.49
CA ALA A 77 6.55 15.14 -2.95
C ALA A 77 7.74 15.79 -3.66
N ASN A 78 8.32 16.85 -3.08
CA ASN A 78 9.24 17.75 -3.80
C ASN A 78 10.68 17.80 -3.26
N GLU A 79 10.93 17.44 -2.00
CA GLU A 79 12.29 17.42 -1.46
C GLU A 79 13.10 16.25 -2.04
N ALA A 80 14.41 16.45 -2.16
CA ALA A 80 15.35 15.38 -2.45
C ALA A 80 15.79 14.70 -1.14
N GLY A 81 16.26 13.46 -1.22
CA GLY A 81 16.79 12.76 -0.05
C GLY A 81 15.74 12.30 0.96
N VAL A 82 14.45 12.29 0.59
CA VAL A 82 13.40 11.67 1.40
C VAL A 82 13.72 10.18 1.58
N ALA A 83 13.90 9.74 2.82
CA ALA A 83 14.19 8.34 3.12
C ALA A 83 12.99 7.46 2.75
N LYS A 84 13.23 6.30 2.15
CA LYS A 84 12.21 5.25 2.00
C LYS A 84 12.23 4.42 3.28
N VAL A 85 11.13 4.40 4.02
CA VAL A 85 11.08 3.88 5.38
C VAL A 85 10.27 2.58 5.45
N SER A 86 10.95 1.45 5.64
CA SER A 86 10.35 0.22 6.13
C SER A 86 10.53 0.09 7.65
N ILE A 87 10.05 -1.00 8.26
CA ILE A 87 10.06 -1.20 9.73
C ILE A 87 11.46 -1.00 10.31
N ARG A 88 12.49 -1.60 9.68
CA ARG A 88 13.89 -1.49 10.13
C ARG A 88 14.44 -0.06 10.08
N ASP A 89 13.84 0.80 9.25
CA ASP A 89 14.31 2.15 8.97
C ASP A 89 13.63 3.18 9.89
N ILE A 90 12.56 2.82 10.60
CA ILE A 90 11.80 3.73 11.48
C ILE A 90 12.72 4.35 12.53
N ALA A 91 13.40 3.53 13.34
CA ALA A 91 14.21 4.04 14.45
C ALA A 91 15.40 4.90 13.98
N PRO A 92 16.20 4.49 12.98
CA PRO A 92 17.26 5.33 12.43
C PRO A 92 16.77 6.69 11.89
N VAL A 93 15.66 6.71 11.14
CA VAL A 93 15.14 7.94 10.52
C VAL A 93 14.57 8.90 11.58
N LEU A 94 13.88 8.37 12.59
CA LEU A 94 13.43 9.16 13.74
C LEU A 94 14.61 9.75 14.51
N ALA A 95 15.64 8.95 14.83
CA ALA A 95 16.82 9.43 15.54
C ALA A 95 17.57 10.51 14.77
N ALA A 96 17.66 10.37 13.43
CA ALA A 96 18.26 11.35 12.54
C ALA A 96 17.37 12.58 12.26
N ARG A 97 16.13 12.61 12.80
CA ARG A 97 15.13 13.67 12.56
C ARG A 97 14.89 13.98 11.08
N SER A 98 15.09 12.98 10.23
CA SER A 98 15.03 13.12 8.77
C SER A 98 13.59 13.01 8.26
N LEU A 99 13.35 13.48 7.05
CA LEU A 99 12.07 13.30 6.35
C LEU A 99 12.02 11.89 5.74
N GLY A 100 10.95 11.15 6.01
CA GLY A 100 10.79 9.77 5.55
C GLY A 100 9.39 9.46 5.02
N GLY A 101 9.34 8.92 3.80
CA GLY A 101 8.14 8.31 3.23
C GLY A 101 7.99 6.89 3.73
N THR A 102 6.86 6.56 4.36
CA THR A 102 6.60 5.24 4.93
C THR A 102 6.09 4.27 3.88
N THR A 103 6.69 3.09 3.81
CA THR A 103 6.21 1.94 3.01
C THR A 103 4.97 1.33 3.67
N VAL A 104 4.26 0.42 2.99
CA VAL A 104 3.11 -0.28 3.59
C VAL A 104 3.47 -0.87 4.95
N ALA A 105 4.62 -1.56 5.10
CA ALA A 105 5.04 -2.11 6.38
C ALA A 105 5.10 -1.08 7.51
N ALA A 106 5.79 0.04 7.28
CA ALA A 106 5.93 1.10 8.29
C ALA A 106 4.59 1.83 8.54
N THR A 107 3.80 2.05 7.49
CA THR A 107 2.47 2.67 7.61
C THR A 107 1.54 1.77 8.42
N VAL A 108 1.55 0.45 8.23
CA VAL A 108 0.77 -0.53 9.00
C VAL A 108 1.15 -0.50 10.49
N GLU A 109 2.44 -0.53 10.82
CA GLU A 109 2.92 -0.47 12.21
C GLU A 109 2.47 0.84 12.90
N ILE A 110 2.67 1.98 12.24
CA ILE A 110 2.32 3.29 12.79
C ILE A 110 0.79 3.46 12.89
N ALA A 111 0.04 3.01 11.89
CA ALA A 111 -1.43 3.04 11.90
C ALA A 111 -1.99 2.23 13.08
N ALA A 112 -1.49 1.01 13.28
CA ALA A 112 -1.87 0.18 14.42
C ALA A 112 -1.53 0.85 15.76
N ALA A 113 -0.33 1.45 15.88
CA ALA A 113 0.07 2.17 17.08
C ALA A 113 -0.80 3.42 17.35
N ALA A 114 -1.39 4.01 16.31
CA ALA A 114 -2.33 5.12 16.39
C ALA A 114 -3.79 4.68 16.57
N GLY A 115 -4.09 3.38 16.56
CA GLY A 115 -5.47 2.85 16.65
C GLY A 115 -6.26 2.90 15.33
N ILE A 116 -5.61 3.12 14.19
CA ILE A 116 -6.24 3.12 12.87
C ILE A 116 -6.26 1.69 12.33
N GLN A 117 -7.44 1.20 11.97
CA GLN A 117 -7.67 -0.20 11.60
C GLN A 117 -7.72 -0.47 10.09
N VAL A 118 -7.72 0.57 9.25
CA VAL A 118 -7.81 0.42 7.79
C VAL A 118 -6.75 1.27 7.10
N LEU A 119 -6.06 0.68 6.12
CA LEU A 119 -5.07 1.32 5.27
C LEU A 119 -5.42 1.11 3.80
N ALA A 120 -5.28 2.16 3.00
CA ALA A 120 -5.34 2.08 1.54
C ALA A 120 -3.95 2.27 0.92
N THR A 121 -3.61 1.42 -0.04
CA THR A 121 -2.40 1.54 -0.87
C THR A 121 -2.69 1.07 -2.29
N GLY A 122 -1.76 1.28 -3.21
CA GLY A 122 -1.89 0.76 -4.56
C GLY A 122 -1.74 -0.76 -4.57
N GLY A 123 -0.58 -1.25 -4.13
CA GLY A 123 -0.22 -2.66 -4.15
C GLY A 123 0.83 -2.93 -3.09
N ILE A 124 0.69 -4.04 -2.37
CA ILE A 124 1.67 -4.41 -1.35
C ILE A 124 2.99 -4.84 -2.00
N GLY A 125 4.07 -4.77 -1.23
CA GLY A 125 5.26 -5.58 -1.47
C GLY A 125 4.96 -7.06 -1.26
N GLY A 126 5.93 -7.92 -1.56
CA GLY A 126 5.78 -9.36 -1.42
C GLY A 126 7.08 -10.10 -1.68
N VAL A 127 6.96 -11.35 -2.12
CA VAL A 127 8.11 -12.17 -2.48
C VAL A 127 8.60 -11.75 -3.86
N HIS A 128 9.87 -11.37 -4.01
CA HIS A 128 10.43 -10.99 -5.30
C HIS A 128 10.66 -12.23 -6.18
N ARG A 129 10.64 -12.04 -7.51
CA ARG A 129 10.99 -13.12 -8.45
C ARG A 129 12.46 -13.51 -8.23
N GLY A 130 12.73 -14.80 -7.99
CA GLY A 130 14.06 -15.31 -7.64
C GLY A 130 14.36 -15.36 -6.13
N ALA A 131 13.39 -15.03 -5.27
CA ALA A 131 13.55 -15.04 -3.82
C ALA A 131 13.82 -16.43 -3.23
N GLU A 132 13.54 -17.52 -3.95
CA GLU A 132 13.92 -18.88 -3.53
C GLU A 132 15.44 -19.03 -3.39
N ARG A 133 16.22 -18.11 -3.98
CA ARG A 133 17.67 -18.02 -3.86
C ARG A 133 18.15 -16.74 -3.16
N SER A 134 17.52 -15.60 -3.44
CA SER A 134 17.98 -14.30 -2.92
C SER A 134 17.44 -13.95 -1.54
N PHE A 135 16.33 -14.57 -1.14
CA PHE A 135 15.55 -14.25 0.07
C PHE A 135 15.07 -12.79 0.09
N ASP A 136 14.89 -12.20 -1.11
CA ASP A 136 14.34 -10.85 -1.25
C ASP A 136 12.82 -10.88 -1.07
N GLU A 137 12.40 -10.70 0.17
CA GLU A 137 11.01 -10.66 0.61
C GLU A 137 10.70 -9.34 1.30
N SER A 138 9.57 -8.75 0.96
CA SER A 138 9.11 -7.51 1.57
C SER A 138 8.66 -7.70 3.01
N ALA A 139 9.11 -6.80 3.89
CA ALA A 139 8.62 -6.69 5.27
C ALA A 139 7.12 -6.34 5.37
N ASP A 140 6.46 -5.97 4.26
CA ASP A 140 5.02 -5.73 4.21
C ASP A 140 4.23 -6.97 4.66
N LEU A 141 4.68 -8.17 4.29
CA LEU A 141 3.97 -9.43 4.61
C LEU A 141 3.95 -9.68 6.12
N GLU A 142 5.10 -9.49 6.77
CA GLU A 142 5.22 -9.64 8.23
C GLU A 142 4.48 -8.52 8.98
N ALA A 143 4.49 -7.30 8.46
CA ALA A 143 3.78 -6.18 9.06
C ALA A 143 2.27 -6.45 9.10
N ILE A 144 1.69 -6.90 7.98
CA ILE A 144 0.26 -7.27 7.91
C ILE A 144 -0.05 -8.41 8.87
N ALA A 145 0.84 -9.39 9.00
CA ALA A 145 0.64 -10.52 9.91
C ALA A 145 0.59 -10.11 11.40
N ARG A 146 1.35 -9.09 11.81
CA ARG A 146 1.55 -8.74 13.22
C ARG A 146 0.72 -7.57 13.73
N HIS A 147 0.06 -6.82 12.85
CA HIS A 147 -0.64 -5.60 13.22
C HIS A 147 -2.11 -5.65 12.80
N PRO A 148 -3.05 -5.26 13.69
CA PRO A 148 -4.48 -5.32 13.40
C PRO A 148 -4.92 -4.18 12.47
N VAL A 149 -4.52 -4.28 11.20
CA VAL A 149 -4.88 -3.35 10.12
C VAL A 149 -5.38 -4.14 8.91
N VAL A 150 -6.52 -3.74 8.37
CA VAL A 150 -7.01 -4.17 7.05
C VAL A 150 -6.25 -3.38 6.00
N VAL A 151 -5.41 -4.06 5.22
CA VAL A 151 -4.73 -3.46 4.07
C VAL A 151 -5.58 -3.66 2.82
N VAL A 152 -6.03 -2.57 2.22
CA VAL A 152 -6.79 -2.55 0.97
C VAL A 152 -5.84 -2.22 -0.18
N SER A 153 -5.71 -3.13 -1.15
CA SER A 153 -4.81 -2.97 -2.28
C SER A 153 -5.32 -3.68 -3.54
N ALA A 154 -4.69 -3.43 -4.69
CA ALA A 154 -4.89 -4.21 -5.90
C ALA A 154 -3.98 -5.45 -5.95
N GLY A 155 -3.94 -6.18 -4.83
CA GLY A 155 -3.03 -7.31 -4.63
C GLY A 155 -1.59 -6.86 -4.35
N ALA A 156 -0.62 -7.67 -4.78
CA ALA A 156 0.80 -7.35 -4.73
C ALA A 156 1.27 -6.77 -6.07
N LYS A 157 2.30 -5.91 -6.05
CA LYS A 157 2.85 -5.29 -7.27
C LYS A 157 3.26 -6.36 -8.30
N TYR A 158 2.88 -6.20 -9.56
CA TYR A 158 3.06 -7.24 -10.60
C TYR A 158 4.51 -7.64 -10.90
N VAL A 159 5.47 -6.79 -10.52
CA VAL A 159 6.92 -7.05 -10.60
C VAL A 159 7.39 -8.17 -9.67
N LEU A 160 6.54 -8.60 -8.75
CA LEU A 160 6.82 -9.62 -7.74
C LEU A 160 6.45 -11.02 -8.24
N ASP A 161 6.75 -12.04 -7.43
CA ASP A 161 6.23 -13.38 -7.58
C ASP A 161 4.91 -13.51 -6.80
N LEU A 162 3.80 -13.45 -7.52
CA LEU A 162 2.47 -13.47 -6.90
C LEU A 162 2.13 -14.82 -6.26
N ALA A 163 2.61 -15.92 -6.83
CA ALA A 163 2.34 -17.25 -6.31
C ALA A 163 3.08 -17.46 -4.98
N LEU A 164 4.38 -17.17 -4.95
CA LEU A 164 5.15 -17.23 -3.71
C LEU A 164 4.65 -16.23 -2.65
N THR A 165 4.15 -15.07 -3.08
CA THR A 165 3.54 -14.10 -2.16
C THR A 165 2.29 -14.67 -1.48
N LEU A 166 1.41 -15.36 -2.20
CA LEU A 166 0.23 -16.01 -1.60
C LEU A 166 0.62 -17.13 -0.63
N GLU A 167 1.55 -18.01 -1.02
CA GLU A 167 2.07 -19.08 -0.14
C GLU A 167 2.68 -18.51 1.15
N ARG A 168 3.36 -17.37 1.02
CA ARG A 168 3.97 -16.70 2.16
C ARG A 168 2.93 -16.07 3.09
N LEU A 169 1.91 -15.42 2.53
CA LEU A 169 0.78 -14.88 3.30
C LEU A 169 0.01 -16.01 4.02
N GLU A 170 -0.17 -17.15 3.37
CA GLU A 170 -0.74 -18.35 3.99
C GLU A 170 0.12 -18.81 5.18
N THR A 171 1.43 -18.95 4.98
CA THR A 171 2.37 -19.35 6.04
C THR A 171 2.34 -18.40 7.24
N LEU A 172 2.17 -17.10 6.98
CA LEU A 172 2.09 -16.06 8.02
C LEU A 172 0.69 -15.96 8.66
N GLY A 173 -0.29 -16.74 8.20
CA GLY A 173 -1.66 -16.72 8.72
C GLY A 173 -2.44 -15.45 8.34
N VAL A 174 -2.06 -14.77 7.26
CA VAL A 174 -2.73 -13.57 6.77
C VAL A 174 -3.87 -13.98 5.81
N PRO A 175 -5.15 -13.75 6.15
CA PRO A 175 -6.23 -14.02 5.22
C PRO A 175 -6.19 -13.01 4.07
N VAL A 176 -6.31 -13.53 2.85
CA VAL A 176 -6.39 -12.75 1.61
C VAL A 176 -7.78 -12.90 1.01
N LEU A 177 -8.49 -11.78 0.88
CA LEU A 177 -9.88 -11.74 0.44
C LEU A 177 -9.99 -11.00 -0.89
N GLY A 178 -10.75 -11.53 -1.84
CA GLY A 178 -11.13 -10.81 -3.04
C GLY A 178 -12.39 -9.98 -2.82
N TYR A 179 -12.36 -8.69 -3.20
CA TYR A 179 -13.53 -7.81 -3.22
C TYR A 179 -14.22 -7.89 -4.58
N GLY A 180 -15.32 -8.63 -4.64
CA GLY A 180 -16.07 -8.91 -5.87
C GLY A 180 -15.33 -9.83 -6.85
N THR A 181 -14.30 -10.54 -6.41
CA THR A 181 -13.46 -11.43 -7.23
C THR A 181 -13.05 -12.68 -6.46
N ASP A 182 -12.85 -13.80 -7.17
CA ASP A 182 -12.34 -15.07 -6.63
C ASP A 182 -10.84 -15.24 -6.90
N GLU A 183 -10.18 -14.19 -7.38
CA GLU A 183 -8.82 -14.25 -7.90
C GLU A 183 -7.94 -13.15 -7.29
N PHE A 184 -6.67 -13.47 -7.06
CA PHE A 184 -5.68 -12.53 -6.55
C PHE A 184 -5.31 -11.53 -7.64
N PRO A 185 -5.65 -10.24 -7.49
CA PRO A 185 -5.37 -9.26 -8.53
C PRO A 185 -3.87 -9.06 -8.74
N ALA A 186 -3.50 -8.83 -9.98
CA ALA A 186 -2.12 -8.67 -10.44
C ALA A 186 -1.77 -7.19 -10.66
N PHE A 187 -2.13 -6.34 -9.70
CA PHE A 187 -1.90 -4.89 -9.72
C PHE A 187 -2.53 -4.22 -10.96
N TYR A 188 -1.75 -3.87 -11.99
CA TYR A 188 -2.26 -3.29 -13.25
C TYR A 188 -2.90 -4.32 -14.19
N VAL A 189 -2.62 -5.61 -13.96
CA VAL A 189 -3.24 -6.70 -14.71
C VAL A 189 -4.39 -7.23 -13.87
N ARG A 190 -5.59 -7.29 -14.45
CA ARG A 190 -6.80 -7.63 -13.71
C ARG A 190 -6.79 -9.06 -13.18
N SER A 191 -6.21 -9.99 -13.93
CA SER A 191 -6.18 -11.43 -13.61
C SER A 191 -4.73 -11.97 -13.59
N SER A 192 -4.33 -12.53 -12.45
CA SER A 192 -3.11 -13.33 -12.26
C SER A 192 -3.30 -14.82 -12.66
N GLY A 193 -4.53 -15.33 -12.62
CA GLY A 193 -4.89 -16.75 -12.67
C GLY A 193 -4.77 -17.48 -11.32
N LEU A 194 -4.46 -16.77 -10.22
CA LEU A 194 -4.30 -17.35 -8.89
C LEU A 194 -5.58 -17.22 -8.08
N ARG A 195 -6.18 -18.35 -7.71
CA ARG A 195 -7.46 -18.38 -6.97
C ARG A 195 -7.28 -18.00 -5.51
N LEU A 196 -8.18 -17.15 -4.99
CA LEU A 196 -8.28 -16.85 -3.57
C LEU A 196 -9.23 -17.81 -2.86
N GLN A 197 -8.96 -18.06 -1.57
CA GLN A 197 -9.81 -18.90 -0.73
C GLN A 197 -11.07 -18.18 -0.25
N TYR A 198 -11.01 -16.85 -0.15
CA TYR A 198 -12.09 -16.04 0.40
C TYR A 198 -12.48 -14.92 -0.57
N ARG A 199 -13.79 -14.74 -0.73
CA ARG A 199 -14.40 -13.65 -1.50
C ARG A 199 -15.47 -12.97 -0.66
N VAL A 200 -15.52 -11.65 -0.75
CA VAL A 200 -16.60 -10.80 -0.23
C VAL A 200 -17.14 -9.95 -1.37
N ASN A 201 -18.43 -9.61 -1.35
CA ASN A 201 -19.06 -8.84 -2.43
C ASN A 201 -19.32 -7.37 -2.08
N ASP A 202 -19.16 -7.01 -0.80
CA ASP A 202 -19.43 -5.68 -0.28
C ASP A 202 -18.59 -5.38 0.98
N ALA A 203 -18.62 -4.12 1.40
CA ALA A 203 -17.90 -3.64 2.58
C ALA A 203 -18.38 -4.28 3.89
N LEU A 204 -19.64 -4.73 3.96
CA LEU A 204 -20.19 -5.40 5.14
C LEU A 204 -19.59 -6.80 5.33
N GLY A 205 -19.48 -7.58 4.26
CA GLY A 205 -18.81 -8.87 4.26
C GLY A 205 -17.33 -8.72 4.66
N ALA A 206 -16.64 -7.72 4.09
CA ALA A 206 -15.26 -7.41 4.46
C ALA A 206 -15.14 -7.03 5.95
N ALA A 207 -15.99 -6.13 6.44
CA ALA A 207 -15.96 -5.65 7.82
C ALA A 207 -16.26 -6.77 8.84
N ARG A 208 -17.16 -7.70 8.54
CA ARG A 208 -17.44 -8.87 9.41
C ARG A 208 -16.20 -9.72 9.62
N ILE A 209 -15.49 -10.06 8.54
CA ILE A 209 -14.25 -10.86 8.64
C ILE A 209 -13.16 -10.04 9.33
N ALA A 210 -13.05 -8.75 9.00
CA ALA A 210 -12.10 -7.85 9.65
C ALA A 210 -12.31 -7.79 11.17
N ARG A 211 -13.54 -7.67 11.68
CA ARG A 211 -13.79 -7.66 13.14
C ARG A 211 -13.19 -8.89 13.83
N GLU A 212 -13.41 -10.08 13.27
CA GLU A 212 -12.88 -11.33 13.82
C GLU A 212 -11.35 -11.40 13.72
N GLN A 213 -10.78 -11.01 12.59
CA GLN A 213 -9.33 -11.07 12.37
C GLN A 213 -8.58 -10.04 13.22
N LEU A 214 -9.04 -8.79 13.25
CA LEU A 214 -8.43 -7.72 14.02
C LEU A 214 -8.51 -7.99 15.52
N ALA A 215 -9.58 -8.64 16.01
CA ALA A 215 -9.71 -9.05 17.41
C ALA A 215 -8.63 -10.07 17.85
N ARG A 216 -8.00 -10.77 16.91
CA ARG A 216 -6.86 -11.67 17.17
C ARG A 216 -5.52 -10.91 17.24
N GLY A 217 -5.52 -9.60 17.02
CA GLY A 217 -4.30 -8.77 16.98
C GLY A 217 -3.52 -8.87 15.67
N ALA A 218 -4.11 -9.42 14.61
CA ALA A 218 -3.48 -9.61 13.30
C ALA A 218 -4.25 -8.91 12.19
N GLY A 219 -3.57 -8.58 11.10
CA GLY A 219 -4.16 -7.89 9.96
C GLY A 219 -4.71 -8.84 8.90
N MET A 220 -5.15 -8.26 7.79
CA MET A 220 -5.62 -8.97 6.61
C MET A 220 -5.39 -8.18 5.34
N LEU A 221 -5.43 -8.87 4.21
CA LEU A 221 -5.36 -8.26 2.88
C LEU A 221 -6.73 -8.33 2.20
N LEU A 222 -7.28 -7.17 1.84
CA LEU A 222 -8.48 -7.06 1.02
C LEU A 222 -8.08 -6.58 -0.39
N CYS A 223 -8.29 -7.44 -1.37
CA CYS A 223 -7.86 -7.24 -2.74
C CYS A 223 -8.96 -6.70 -3.64
N VAL A 224 -8.74 -5.53 -4.24
CA VAL A 224 -9.65 -4.86 -5.16
C VAL A 224 -9.06 -4.90 -6.58
N PRO A 225 -9.67 -5.59 -7.55
CA PRO A 225 -9.12 -5.67 -8.89
C PRO A 225 -9.19 -4.31 -9.61
N VAL A 226 -8.13 -3.94 -10.33
CA VAL A 226 -8.13 -2.75 -11.20
C VAL A 226 -9.31 -2.80 -12.18
N ALA A 227 -9.97 -1.65 -12.40
CA ALA A 227 -11.11 -1.54 -13.32
C ALA A 227 -10.74 -2.02 -14.73
N ALA A 228 -11.69 -2.65 -15.44
CA ALA A 228 -11.40 -3.31 -16.71
C ALA A 228 -10.90 -2.33 -17.78
N GLU A 229 -11.44 -1.13 -17.80
CA GLU A 229 -11.06 -0.01 -18.66
C GLU A 229 -9.67 0.56 -18.36
N SER A 230 -9.15 0.32 -17.16
CA SER A 230 -7.81 0.77 -16.73
C SER A 230 -6.78 -0.36 -16.73
N ALA A 231 -7.19 -1.61 -16.98
CA ALA A 231 -6.31 -2.76 -16.93
C ALA A 231 -5.38 -2.82 -18.15
N LEU A 232 -4.15 -3.29 -17.93
CA LEU A 232 -3.20 -3.59 -18.99
C LEU A 232 -3.28 -5.07 -19.42
N GLY A 233 -2.83 -5.35 -20.64
CA GLY A 233 -2.75 -6.71 -21.16
C GLY A 233 -1.68 -7.52 -20.45
N ARG A 234 -2.02 -8.75 -20.02
CA ARG A 234 -1.09 -9.61 -19.28
C ARG A 234 0.22 -9.85 -20.02
N ASP A 235 0.15 -10.26 -21.28
CA ASP A 235 1.33 -10.63 -22.06
C ASP A 235 2.23 -9.41 -22.34
N GLU A 236 1.61 -8.26 -22.62
CA GLU A 236 2.30 -6.96 -22.76
C GLU A 236 3.11 -6.64 -21.50
N VAL A 237 2.47 -6.67 -20.33
CA VAL A 237 3.14 -6.31 -19.06
C VAL A 237 4.19 -7.34 -18.69
N GLU A 238 3.91 -8.63 -18.86
CA GLU A 238 4.85 -9.70 -18.50
C GLU A 238 6.15 -9.63 -19.31
N GLU A 239 6.06 -9.30 -20.60
CA GLU A 239 7.24 -9.03 -21.42
C GLU A 239 8.08 -7.87 -20.86
N GLN A 240 7.43 -6.75 -20.52
CA GLN A 240 8.13 -5.58 -19.99
C GLN A 240 8.73 -5.84 -18.60
N VAL A 241 8.07 -6.62 -17.73
CA VAL A 241 8.64 -7.03 -16.44
C VAL A 241 9.92 -7.84 -16.65
N ARG A 242 9.91 -8.84 -17.54
CA ARG A 242 11.12 -9.64 -17.83
C ARG A 242 12.27 -8.77 -18.33
N ASN A 243 11.98 -7.84 -19.24
CA ASN A 243 12.98 -6.91 -19.76
C ASN A 243 13.54 -6.00 -18.65
N ALA A 244 12.68 -5.47 -17.78
CA ALA A 244 13.09 -4.61 -16.68
C ALA A 244 13.93 -5.34 -15.63
N ILE A 245 13.60 -6.61 -15.32
CA ILE A 245 14.40 -7.44 -14.40
C ILE A 245 15.79 -7.70 -14.99
N ALA A 246 15.87 -8.12 -16.26
CA ALA A 246 17.14 -8.34 -16.94
C ALA A 246 17.99 -7.06 -17.07
N ALA A 247 17.36 -5.88 -17.15
CA ALA A 247 18.05 -4.60 -17.07
C ALA A 247 18.58 -4.32 -15.66
N SER A 248 17.76 -4.54 -14.63
CA SER A 248 18.16 -4.33 -13.23
C SER A 248 19.36 -5.20 -12.80
N ASP A 249 19.44 -6.44 -13.29
CA ASP A 249 20.58 -7.33 -13.03
C ASP A 249 21.87 -6.81 -13.66
N ARG A 250 21.80 -6.29 -14.89
CA ARG A 250 22.94 -5.68 -15.58
C ARG A 250 23.41 -4.40 -14.89
N ASP A 251 22.48 -3.62 -14.37
CA ASP A 251 22.74 -2.35 -13.69
C ASP A 251 23.10 -2.53 -12.20
N GLY A 252 23.04 -3.76 -11.68
CA GLY A 252 23.36 -4.08 -10.29
C GLY A 252 22.35 -3.55 -9.26
N ILE A 253 21.12 -3.24 -9.68
CA ILE A 253 20.07 -2.68 -8.81
C ILE A 253 19.46 -3.80 -7.96
N ARG A 254 19.45 -3.62 -6.63
CA ARG A 254 19.00 -4.65 -5.68
C ARG A 254 18.28 -4.05 -4.47
N GLY A 255 17.58 -4.89 -3.71
CA GLY A 255 16.97 -4.53 -2.43
C GLY A 255 15.96 -3.39 -2.57
N ALA A 256 16.07 -2.38 -1.68
CA ALA A 256 15.08 -1.32 -1.58
C ALA A 256 14.92 -0.48 -2.87
N ASP A 257 15.93 -0.44 -3.73
CA ASP A 257 15.96 0.33 -4.98
C ASP A 257 15.34 -0.42 -6.17
N LEU A 258 15.16 -1.74 -6.07
CA LEU A 258 14.67 -2.57 -7.16
C LEU A 258 13.24 -2.21 -7.56
N THR A 259 12.31 -2.14 -6.61
CA THR A 259 10.90 -1.83 -6.94
C THR A 259 10.73 -0.47 -7.63
N PRO A 260 11.27 0.66 -7.12
CA PRO A 260 11.19 1.94 -7.83
C PRO A 260 11.79 1.91 -9.24
N TYR A 261 12.90 1.19 -9.43
CA TYR A 261 13.51 1.00 -10.76
C TYR A 261 12.54 0.27 -11.71
N LEU A 262 11.99 -0.87 -11.29
CA LEU A 262 11.09 -1.66 -12.13
C LEU A 262 9.81 -0.89 -12.49
N LEU A 263 9.20 -0.18 -11.53
CA LEU A 263 7.98 0.60 -11.79
C LEU A 263 8.21 1.73 -12.80
N ARG A 264 9.36 2.40 -12.74
CA ARG A 264 9.74 3.43 -13.71
C ARG A 264 9.93 2.84 -15.11
N ALA A 265 10.69 1.74 -15.22
CA ALA A 265 10.92 1.06 -16.50
C ALA A 265 9.59 0.61 -17.15
N LEU A 266 8.66 0.08 -16.36
CA LEU A 266 7.30 -0.29 -16.82
C LEU A 266 6.48 0.93 -17.27
N GLY A 267 6.57 2.05 -16.53
CA GLY A 267 5.94 3.30 -16.92
C GLY A 267 6.40 3.77 -18.30
N GLU A 268 7.71 3.82 -18.52
CA GLU A 268 8.30 4.23 -19.79
C GLU A 268 7.93 3.27 -20.93
N ALA A 269 8.05 1.96 -20.70
CA ALA A 269 7.77 0.94 -21.71
C ALA A 269 6.29 0.87 -22.15
N THR A 270 5.36 1.29 -21.29
CA THR A 270 3.92 1.26 -21.56
C THR A 270 3.35 2.62 -21.99
N ASN A 271 4.20 3.57 -22.40
CA ASN A 271 3.81 4.96 -22.69
C ASN A 271 2.97 5.55 -21.54
N TYR A 272 3.37 5.27 -20.30
CA TYR A 272 2.74 5.69 -19.04
C TYR A 272 1.34 5.13 -18.76
N ARG A 273 0.83 4.17 -19.56
CA ARG A 273 -0.42 3.46 -19.26
C ARG A 273 -0.38 2.74 -17.91
N ALA A 274 0.77 2.15 -17.54
CA ALA A 274 0.93 1.52 -16.22
C ALA A 274 0.81 2.55 -15.07
N LEU A 275 1.26 3.79 -15.29
CA LEU A 275 1.12 4.88 -14.32
C LEU A 275 -0.34 5.33 -14.19
N ASP A 276 -1.05 5.46 -15.31
CA ASP A 276 -2.49 5.79 -15.29
C ASP A 276 -3.29 4.70 -14.57
N ALA A 277 -3.02 3.42 -14.85
CA ALA A 277 -3.62 2.29 -14.16
C ALA A 277 -3.31 2.30 -12.65
N ASN A 278 -2.07 2.64 -12.25
CA ASN A 278 -1.66 2.76 -10.85
C ASN A 278 -2.47 3.83 -10.10
N ILE A 279 -2.69 4.99 -10.73
CA ILE A 279 -3.51 6.06 -10.15
C ILE A 279 -4.98 5.62 -10.05
N ALA A 280 -5.51 4.96 -11.08
CA ALA A 280 -6.89 4.48 -11.07
C ALA A 280 -7.14 3.45 -9.95
N LEU A 281 -6.24 2.47 -9.78
CA LEU A 281 -6.36 1.49 -8.70
C LEU A 281 -6.15 2.11 -7.32
N LEU A 282 -5.27 3.11 -7.15
CA LEU A 282 -5.08 3.81 -5.88
C LEU A 282 -6.38 4.45 -5.39
N ARG A 283 -7.09 5.11 -6.31
CA ARG A 283 -8.39 5.76 -6.04
C ARG A 283 -9.47 4.73 -5.70
N ALA A 284 -9.57 3.66 -6.48
CA ALA A 284 -10.51 2.57 -6.20
C ALA A 284 -10.28 1.93 -4.83
N ASN A 285 -9.01 1.67 -4.47
CA ASN A 285 -8.64 1.10 -3.18
C ASN A 285 -8.98 2.04 -2.02
N ALA A 286 -8.73 3.34 -2.17
CA ALA A 286 -9.09 4.35 -1.16
C ALA A 286 -10.60 4.43 -0.92
N GLN A 287 -11.42 4.33 -1.99
CA GLN A 287 -12.87 4.31 -1.88
C GLN A 287 -13.38 3.06 -1.16
N VAL A 288 -12.87 1.87 -1.51
CA VAL A 288 -13.23 0.62 -0.82
C VAL A 288 -12.77 0.65 0.64
N ALA A 289 -11.57 1.14 0.92
CA ALA A 289 -11.06 1.30 2.29
C ALA A 289 -11.97 2.20 3.13
N ALA A 290 -12.42 3.33 2.58
CA ALA A 290 -13.35 4.22 3.27
C ALA A 290 -14.70 3.54 3.56
N GLN A 291 -15.25 2.77 2.61
CA GLN A 291 -16.47 1.99 2.82
C GLN A 291 -16.32 0.93 3.92
N VAL A 292 -15.17 0.23 3.95
CA VAL A 292 -14.87 -0.75 5.00
C VAL A 292 -14.71 -0.07 6.36
N ALA A 293 -14.00 1.06 6.43
CA ALA A 293 -13.82 1.82 7.66
C ALA A 293 -15.17 2.30 8.25
N LEU A 294 -16.06 2.87 7.40
CA LEU A 294 -17.42 3.23 7.80
C LEU A 294 -18.18 2.04 8.41
N THR A 295 -18.05 0.87 7.78
CA THR A 295 -18.77 -0.33 8.22
C THR A 295 -18.15 -0.99 9.45
N LEU A 296 -16.88 -0.74 9.74
CA LEU A 296 -16.21 -1.17 10.97
C LEU A 296 -16.62 -0.33 12.18
N CYS A 297 -16.82 0.98 11.99
CA CYS A 297 -17.25 1.89 13.05
C CYS A 297 -18.76 1.82 13.37
N ALA A 298 -19.58 1.31 12.45
CA ALA A 298 -21.02 1.12 12.62
C ALA A 298 -21.39 -0.04 13.57
#